data_AF-A0A7C5QWE4-F1
#
_entry.id   AF-A0A7C5QWE4-F1
#
_cell.length_a   1.000
_cell.length_b   1.000
_cell.length_c   1.000
_cell.angle_alpha   90.00
_cell.angle_beta   90.00
_cell.angle_gamma   90.00
#
_symmetry.space_group_name_H-M   'P 1'
#
loop_
_entity.id
_entity.type
_entity.pdbx_description
1 polymer ?
#
loop_
_entity_poly.entity_id
_entity_poly.type
_entity_poly.pdbx_seq_one_letter_code
_entity_poly.pdbx_strand_id
1 'polypeptide(L)' 'MAHLPIDDAEMLFNDNKQMSWSGLLNVLKQRKGKAEGISDTLIDLMMPITQRFAQSNKPYPNSAEGLQEVLNDELAKVPA' A
#
# COMPACT_ATOMS: atom_id res chain seq x y z
N MET A 1 9.59 -10.08 8.89
CA MET A 1 9.38 -9.70 7.48
C MET A 1 8.12 -8.85 7.45
N ALA A 2 8.16 -7.69 6.79
CA ALA A 2 6.98 -6.83 6.70
C ALA A 2 5.93 -7.49 5.79
N HIS A 3 4.67 -7.51 6.24
CA HIS A 3 3.55 -8.10 5.53
C HIS A 3 2.31 -7.27 5.78
N LEU A 4 1.58 -6.95 4.72
CA LEU A 4 0.28 -6.29 4.73
C LEU A 4 -0.83 -7.36 4.85
N PRO A 5 -1.57 -7.38 5.97
CA PRO A 5 -2.75 -8.23 6.12
C PRO A 5 -3.83 -7.91 5.08
N ILE A 6 -4.67 -8.89 4.75
CA ILE A 6 -5.76 -8.69 3.79
C ILE A 6 -6.74 -7.61 4.25
N ASP A 7 -7.11 -7.56 5.54
CA ASP A 7 -8.04 -6.57 6.09
C ASP A 7 -7.54 -5.13 5.87
N ASP A 8 -6.24 -4.92 6.06
CA ASP A 8 -5.58 -3.63 5.83
C ASP A 8 -5.51 -3.30 4.32
N ALA A 9 -5.26 -4.29 3.48
CA ALA A 9 -5.26 -4.13 2.02
C ALA A 9 -6.66 -3.79 1.50
N GLU A 10 -7.71 -4.44 2.01
CA GLU A 10 -9.11 -4.12 1.71
C GLU A 10 -9.45 -2.70 2.12
N MET A 11 -9.03 -2.30 3.32
CA MET A 11 -9.23 -0.95 3.81
C MET A 11 -8.54 0.09 2.90
N LEU A 12 -7.29 -0.13 2.52
CA LEU A 12 -6.55 0.74 1.60
C LEU A 12 -7.18 0.79 0.21
N PHE A 13 -7.60 -0.36 -0.31
CA PHE A 13 -8.22 -0.47 -1.61
C PHE A 13 -9.56 0.28 -1.65
N ASN A 14 -10.39 0.11 -0.62
CA ASN A 14 -11.70 0.75 -0.50
C ASN A 14 -11.60 2.26 -0.27
N ASP A 15 -10.57 2.71 0.47
CA ASP A 15 -10.28 4.13 0.68
C ASP A 15 -9.74 4.80 -0.59
N ASN A 16 -9.01 4.06 -1.42
CA ASN A 16 -8.47 4.57 -2.67
C ASN A 16 -9.54 4.69 -3.76
N LYS A 17 -10.37 5.74 -3.66
CA LYS A 17 -11.42 6.05 -4.66
C LYS A 17 -10.88 6.29 -6.08
N GLN A 18 -9.59 6.60 -6.21
CA GLN A 18 -8.96 6.83 -7.52
C GLN A 18 -8.49 5.54 -8.17
N MET A 19 -8.46 4.41 -7.43
CA MET A 19 -7.97 3.11 -7.92
C MET A 19 -6.65 3.23 -8.70
N SER A 20 -5.72 4.02 -8.16
CA SER A 20 -4.42 4.29 -8.76
C SER A 20 -3.32 4.29 -7.70
N TRP A 21 -2.07 4.06 -8.10
CA TRP A 21 -0.92 4.09 -7.17
C TRP A 21 -0.73 5.47 -6.54
N SER A 22 -0.97 6.55 -7.30
CA SER A 22 -0.93 7.92 -6.79
C SER A 22 -2.04 8.18 -5.77
N GLY A 23 -3.24 7.65 -6.00
CA GLY A 23 -4.35 7.70 -5.05
C GLY A 23 -4.02 6.95 -3.76
N LEU A 24 -3.45 5.75 -3.88
CA LEU A 24 -3.03 4.94 -2.74
C LEU A 24 -1.94 5.65 -1.92
N LEU A 25 -0.96 6.28 -2.56
CA LEU A 25 0.07 7.07 -1.88
C LEU A 25 -0.55 8.18 -1.02
N ASN A 26 -1.63 8.83 -1.50
CA ASN A 26 -2.35 9.83 -0.72
C ASN A 26 -3.09 9.22 0.47
N VAL A 27 -3.73 8.07 0.28
CA VAL A 27 -4.39 7.31 1.37
C VAL A 27 -3.38 6.94 2.46
N LEU A 28 -2.21 6.42 2.07
CA LEU A 28 -1.12 6.07 2.98
C LEU A 28 -0.65 7.29 3.79
N LYS A 29 -0.44 8.43 3.14
CA LYS A 29 -0.06 9.68 3.81
C LYS A 29 -1.12 10.17 4.80
N GLN A 30 -2.40 10.02 4.46
CA GLN A 30 -3.51 10.39 5.35
C GLN A 30 -3.65 9.47 6.56
N ARG A 31 -3.23 8.21 6.43
CA ARG A 31 -3.29 7.20 7.49
C ARG A 31 -2.08 7.21 8.40
N LYS A 32 -0.93 7.73 7.94
CA LYS A 32 0.27 7.90 8.77
C LYS A 32 -0.03 8.73 10.03
N GLY A 33 0.38 8.24 11.19
CA GLY A 33 0.17 8.86 12.49
C GLY A 33 -1.23 8.65 13.06
N LYS A 34 -2.09 7.84 12.43
CA LYS A 34 -3.36 7.42 13.02
C LYS A 34 -3.13 6.22 13.93
N ALA A 35 -3.72 6.29 15.14
CA ALA A 35 -3.57 5.25 16.15
C ALA A 35 -4.29 3.93 15.81
N GLU A 36 -5.18 3.94 14.80
CA GLU A 36 -6.00 2.80 14.41
C GLU A 36 -5.68 2.36 12.97
N GLY A 37 -5.43 1.06 12.82
CA GLY A 37 -5.16 0.40 11.53
C GLY A 37 -3.68 0.08 11.31
N ILE A 38 -3.20 0.40 10.11
CA ILE A 38 -1.87 0.05 9.61
C ILE A 38 -0.78 0.76 10.39
N SER A 39 0.21 0.01 10.88
CA SER A 39 1.36 0.59 11.59
C SER A 39 2.12 1.62 10.74
N ASP A 40 2.59 2.69 11.38
CA ASP A 40 3.38 3.74 10.71
C ASP A 40 4.61 3.17 10.00
N THR A 41 5.26 2.16 10.59
CA THR A 41 6.39 1.46 9.97
C THR A 41 5.99 0.81 8.65
N LEU A 42 4.85 0.11 8.61
CA LEU A 42 4.37 -0.53 7.39
C LEU A 42 3.97 0.52 6.33
N ILE A 43 3.35 1.63 6.75
CA ILE A 43 3.04 2.76 5.86
C ILE A 43 4.33 3.34 5.26
N ASP A 44 5.36 3.56 6.08
CA ASP A 44 6.65 4.09 5.63
C ASP A 44 7.38 3.17 4.65
N LEU A 45 7.19 1.85 4.79
CA LEU A 45 7.71 0.87 3.82
C LEU A 45 6.91 0.87 2.51
N MET A 46 5.58 1.04 2.56
CA MET A 46 4.72 1.03 1.37
C MET A 46 4.77 2.35 0.58
N MET A 47 5.01 3.48 1.22
CA MET A 47 5.11 4.79 0.54
C MET A 47 6.12 4.83 -0.62
N PRO A 48 7.40 4.41 -0.47
CA PRO A 48 8.34 4.40 -1.59
C PRO A 48 7.97 3.39 -2.68
N ILE A 49 7.36 2.25 -2.32
CA ILE A 49 6.88 1.25 -3.28
C ILE A 49 5.76 1.83 -4.16
N THR A 50 4.74 2.40 -3.52
CA THR A 50 3.60 3.02 -4.24
C THR A 50 4.03 4.21 -5.08
N GLN A 51 4.97 5.04 -4.59
CA GLN A 51 5.55 6.12 -5.36
C GLN A 51 6.29 5.61 -6.61
N ARG A 52 7.10 4.55 -6.47
CA ARG A 52 7.80 3.93 -7.61
C ARG A 52 6.82 3.39 -8.64
N PHE A 53 5.74 2.73 -8.21
CA PHE A 53 4.72 2.19 -9.11
C PHE A 53 3.93 3.27 -9.84
N ALA A 54 3.63 4.38 -9.16
CA ALA A 54 3.04 5.55 -9.80
C ALA A 54 3.94 6.14 -10.90
N GLN A 55 5.26 6.15 -10.68
CA GLN A 55 6.24 6.62 -11.68
C GLN A 55 6.50 5.60 -12.80
N SER A 56 6.34 4.31 -12.53
CA SER A 56 6.67 3.23 -13.49
C SER A 56 5.51 2.84 -14.41
N ASN A 57 4.38 3.56 -14.39
CA ASN A 57 3.15 3.20 -15.09
C ASN A 57 2.69 1.75 -14.82
N LYS A 58 2.98 1.21 -13.63
CA LYS A 58 2.53 -0.14 -13.27
C LYS A 58 1.00 -0.12 -13.16
N PRO A 59 0.27 -1.09 -13.72
CA PRO A 59 -1.17 -1.15 -13.57
C PRO A 59 -1.54 -1.25 -12.09
N TYR A 60 -2.60 -0.54 -11.69
CA TYR A 60 -3.16 -0.69 -10.36
C TYR A 60 -4.03 -1.97 -10.32
N PRO A 61 -3.95 -2.77 -9.25
CA PRO A 61 -4.76 -3.97 -9.08
C PRO A 61 -6.25 -3.65 -9.09
N ASN A 62 -7.07 -4.60 -9.58
CA ASN A 62 -8.53 -4.48 -9.60
C ASN A 62 -9.20 -5.06 -8.34
N SER A 63 -8.43 -5.63 -7.41
CA SER A 63 -8.92 -6.22 -6.17
C SER A 63 -7.97 -5.91 -5.00
N ALA A 64 -8.52 -5.97 -3.79
CA ALA A 64 -7.73 -5.86 -2.56
C ALA A 64 -6.70 -6.99 -2.43
N GLU A 65 -7.06 -8.22 -2.81
CA GLU A 65 -6.15 -9.37 -2.83
C GLU A 65 -4.95 -9.12 -3.77
N GLY A 66 -5.20 -8.60 -4.97
CA GLY A 66 -4.14 -8.26 -5.91
C GLY A 66 -3.26 -7.12 -5.40
N LEU A 67 -3.84 -6.16 -4.68
CA LEU A 67 -3.07 -5.11 -3.99
C LEU A 67 -2.18 -5.68 -2.89
N GLN A 68 -2.74 -6.55 -2.07
CA GLN A 68 -2.04 -7.22 -1.00
C GLN A 68 -0.85 -8.02 -1.55
N GLU A 69 -1.07 -8.84 -2.58
CA GLU A 69 -0.03 -9.65 -3.21
C GLU A 69 1.10 -8.79 -3.77
N VAL A 70 0.77 -7.76 -4.55
CA VAL A 70 1.76 -6.88 -5.19
C VAL A 70 2.58 -6.10 -4.18
N LEU A 71 1.97 -5.61 -3.09
CA LEU A 71 2.71 -4.90 -2.04
C LEU A 71 3.54 -5.86 -1.20
N ASN A 72 3.03 -7.05 -0.88
CA ASN A 72 3.77 -8.05 -0.10
C ASN A 72 4.98 -8.60 -0.85
N ASP A 73 4.88 -8.80 -2.17
CA ASP A 73 6.02 -9.19 -3.01
C ASP A 73 7.15 -8.14 -2.94
N GLU A 74 6.82 -6.85 -2.92
CA GLU A 74 7.82 -5.80 -2.78
C GLU A 74 8.33 -5.65 -1.34
N LEU A 75 7.45 -5.76 -0.34
CA LEU A 75 7.84 -5.70 1.08
C LEU A 75 8.79 -6.83 1.45
N ALA A 76 8.64 -8.02 0.85
CA ALA A 76 9.56 -9.14 1.04
C ALA A 76 10.96 -8.88 0.48
N LYS A 77 11.10 -7.95 -0.48
CA LYS A 77 12.39 -7.56 -1.07
C LYS A 77 13.09 -6.46 -0.27
N VAL A 78 12.39 -5.79 0.64
CA VAL A 78 13.00 -4.79 1.52
C VAL A 78 13.75 -5.53 2.65
N PRO A 79 15.07 -5.38 2.76
CA PRO A 79 15.81 -5.98 3.87
C PRO A 79 15.34 -5.37 5.20
N ALA A 80 15.14 -6.24 6.20
CA ALA A 80 14.71 -5.88 7.55
C ALA A 80 15.74 -5.04 8.31
#